data_AF-F5LIM3-F1
#
_entry.id   AF-F5LIM3-F1
#
_cell.length_a   1.000
_cell.length_b   1.000
_cell.length_c   1.000
_cell.angle_alpha   90.00
_cell.angle_beta   90.00
_cell.angle_gamma   90.00
#
_symmetry.space_group_name_H-M   'P 1'
#
loop_
_entity.id
_entity.type
_entity.pdbx_description
1 polymer ?
#
loop_
_entity_poly.entity_id
_entity_poly.type
_entity_poly.pdbx_seq_one_letter_code
_entity_poly.pdbx_strand_id
1 'polypeptide(L)'
;MFVLNFFEMKNSMDAAKGLANYFDVDIESVLNRIDKNYNLIDLIEDLKIDLNYTYHPETLLTCRHATTTNDNLYSIRNKGLLNLKRMLEEETTLSTFLFSYGISINVSEKKFIYKNQVFPIYSYRKNNIEEEYKRCNSYDLYETNPTLKDDYYHKAMDLLYLKLYYDDCETEVFLDGDLKKIYDYDSVRYSPEILNTIENIVKYLDNVPLFYLQDSWAKKENCKYYILEFDVPIDCFVNSTIHSTFDRFGEISDIAELFGYTEWQYEDGLIDNTFFNNLFILKNLISKIIEDYAHTFGQIASSTIIDGHKIRTIIEHDVKEKTLYD
;
A
#
# COMPACT_ATOMS: atom_id res chain seq x y z
N MET A 1 10.58 5.01 -22.18
CA MET A 1 10.69 4.93 -20.71
C MET A 1 11.13 6.25 -20.09
N PHE A 2 10.26 6.85 -19.28
CA PHE A 2 10.50 7.97 -18.38
C PHE A 2 10.43 7.44 -16.94
N VAL A 3 11.37 7.80 -16.06
CA VAL A 3 11.38 7.36 -14.66
C VAL A 3 11.28 8.58 -13.75
N LEU A 4 10.25 8.60 -12.92
CA LEU A 4 10.04 9.64 -11.92
C LEU A 4 10.50 9.11 -10.55
N ASN A 5 11.54 9.72 -10.00
CA ASN A 5 12.14 9.33 -8.72
C ASN A 5 12.10 10.49 -7.73
N PHE A 6 11.06 10.55 -6.89
CA PHE A 6 10.93 11.63 -5.90
C PHE A 6 12.00 11.55 -4.80
N PHE A 7 12.57 10.38 -4.52
CA PHE A 7 13.65 10.24 -3.54
C PHE A 7 14.93 10.98 -3.95
N GLU A 8 15.14 11.22 -5.23
CA GLU A 8 16.28 11.98 -5.77
C GLU A 8 16.01 13.49 -5.85
N MET A 9 14.75 13.92 -5.74
CA MET A 9 14.37 15.33 -5.74
C MET A 9 14.64 15.93 -4.35
N LYS A 10 15.78 16.58 -4.18
CA LYS A 10 16.25 17.06 -2.86
C LYS A 10 15.73 18.44 -2.48
N ASN A 11 15.08 19.13 -3.40
CA ASN A 11 14.58 20.49 -3.22
C ASN A 11 13.51 20.81 -4.28
N SER A 12 12.88 21.97 -4.12
CA SER A 12 11.84 22.46 -5.01
C SER A 12 12.29 22.65 -6.46
N MET A 13 13.55 23.00 -6.71
CA MET A 13 14.09 23.16 -8.07
C MET A 13 14.19 21.82 -8.80
N ASP A 14 14.55 20.73 -8.11
CA ASP A 14 14.60 19.40 -8.72
C ASP A 14 13.19 18.91 -9.09
N ALA A 15 12.20 19.17 -8.24
CA ALA A 15 10.80 18.86 -8.52
C ALA A 15 10.23 19.73 -9.65
N ALA A 16 10.57 21.03 -9.72
CA ALA A 16 10.17 21.91 -10.82
C ALA A 16 10.75 21.45 -12.17
N LYS A 17 12.01 20.98 -12.20
CA LYS A 17 12.60 20.33 -13.39
C LYS A 17 11.86 19.06 -13.76
N GLY A 18 11.46 18.26 -12.78
CA GLY A 18 10.64 17.06 -12.99
C GLY A 18 9.31 17.38 -13.68
N LEU A 19 8.60 18.41 -13.19
CA LEU A 19 7.34 18.88 -13.75
C LEU A 19 7.52 19.42 -15.17
N ALA A 20 8.49 20.31 -15.37
CA ALA A 20 8.83 20.87 -16.67
C ALA A 20 9.13 19.78 -17.71
N ASN A 21 9.94 18.79 -17.34
CA ASN A 21 10.31 17.69 -18.22
C ASN A 21 9.14 16.74 -18.51
N TYR A 22 8.33 16.40 -17.49
CA TYR A 22 7.22 15.46 -17.66
C TYR A 22 6.09 16.04 -18.52
N PHE A 23 5.73 17.32 -18.30
CA PHE A 23 4.63 17.98 -19.02
C PHE A 23 5.06 18.76 -20.26
N ASP A 24 6.35 18.68 -20.65
CA ASP A 24 6.92 19.45 -21.77
C ASP A 24 6.59 20.96 -21.70
N VAL A 25 6.79 21.54 -20.50
CA VAL A 25 6.57 22.97 -20.23
C VAL A 25 7.87 23.65 -19.83
N ASP A 26 7.92 24.96 -20.05
CA ASP A 26 9.08 25.78 -19.68
C ASP A 26 9.23 25.89 -18.16
N ILE A 27 10.46 25.64 -17.67
CA ILE A 27 10.75 25.66 -16.23
C ILE A 27 10.60 27.04 -15.60
N GLU A 28 10.90 28.13 -16.32
CA GLU A 28 10.73 29.48 -15.79
C GLU A 28 9.24 29.75 -15.54
N SER A 29 8.37 29.28 -16.45
CA SER A 29 6.92 29.36 -16.32
C SER A 29 6.42 28.58 -15.10
N VAL A 30 6.95 27.38 -14.85
CA VAL A 30 6.64 26.58 -13.64
C VAL A 30 7.02 27.34 -12.37
N LEU A 31 8.25 27.83 -12.29
CA LEU A 31 8.77 28.53 -11.11
C LEU A 31 8.07 29.87 -10.85
N ASN A 32 7.65 30.57 -11.90
CA ASN A 32 6.91 31.82 -11.79
C ASN A 32 5.47 31.59 -11.31
N ARG A 33 4.90 30.41 -11.58
CA ARG A 33 3.49 30.14 -11.29
C ARG A 33 3.26 29.46 -9.94
N ILE A 34 4.20 28.62 -9.50
CA ILE A 34 4.07 27.88 -8.25
C ILE A 34 4.60 28.74 -7.09
N ASP A 35 3.68 29.45 -6.44
CA ASP A 35 3.91 30.15 -5.17
C ASP A 35 3.06 29.53 -4.03
N LYS A 36 3.13 30.11 -2.83
CA LYS A 36 2.38 29.61 -1.66
C LYS A 36 0.86 29.74 -1.77
N ASN A 37 0.33 30.46 -2.75
CA ASN A 37 -1.09 30.68 -2.98
C ASN A 37 -1.55 30.10 -4.33
N TYR A 38 -0.81 29.12 -4.88
CA TYR A 38 -1.16 28.53 -6.16
C TYR A 38 -2.57 27.90 -6.13
N ASN A 39 -3.25 28.00 -7.26
CA ASN A 39 -4.45 27.24 -7.54
C ASN A 39 -4.11 26.23 -8.65
N LEU A 40 -4.47 24.96 -8.45
CA LEU A 40 -4.15 23.89 -9.39
C LEU A 40 -4.81 24.08 -10.77
N ILE A 41 -6.03 24.60 -10.81
CA ILE A 41 -6.76 24.89 -12.07
C ILE A 41 -6.01 25.97 -12.84
N ASP A 42 -5.73 27.10 -12.21
CA ASP A 42 -5.03 28.18 -12.90
C ASP A 42 -3.63 27.73 -13.38
N LEU A 43 -2.93 26.90 -12.60
CA LEU A 43 -1.63 26.34 -13.00
C LEU A 43 -1.78 25.48 -14.27
N ILE A 44 -2.79 24.62 -14.32
CA ILE A 44 -3.08 23.78 -15.49
C ILE A 44 -3.37 24.66 -16.71
N GLU A 45 -4.21 25.69 -16.57
CA GLU A 45 -4.56 26.60 -17.66
C GLU A 45 -3.36 27.44 -18.14
N ASP A 46 -2.61 28.05 -17.21
CA ASP A 46 -1.49 28.95 -17.52
C ASP A 46 -0.31 28.20 -18.15
N LEU A 47 -0.02 27.00 -17.65
CA LEU A 47 1.02 26.13 -18.23
C LEU A 47 0.52 25.31 -19.43
N LYS A 48 -0.78 25.37 -19.73
CA LYS A 48 -1.45 24.62 -20.81
C LYS A 48 -1.21 23.10 -20.71
N ILE A 49 -1.26 22.58 -19.48
CA ILE A 49 -1.13 21.16 -19.23
C ILE A 49 -2.41 20.47 -19.67
N ASP A 50 -2.32 19.59 -20.67
CA ASP A 50 -3.42 18.69 -21.02
C ASP A 50 -3.31 17.39 -20.22
N LEU A 51 -4.21 17.17 -19.25
CA LEU A 51 -4.23 15.94 -18.46
C LEU A 51 -4.64 14.71 -19.28
N ASN A 52 -5.32 14.87 -20.42
CA ASN A 52 -5.67 13.76 -21.31
C ASN A 52 -4.53 13.37 -22.27
N TYR A 53 -3.46 14.16 -22.32
CA TYR A 53 -2.34 13.92 -23.23
C TYR A 53 -1.34 12.91 -22.67
N THR A 54 -0.94 11.93 -23.49
CA THR A 54 0.10 10.97 -23.14
C THR A 54 1.49 11.56 -23.41
N TYR A 55 2.06 12.30 -22.45
CA TYR A 55 3.42 12.86 -22.56
C TYR A 55 4.50 11.78 -22.69
N HIS A 56 4.38 10.75 -21.87
CA HIS A 56 5.31 9.63 -21.82
C HIS A 56 4.54 8.31 -21.81
N PRO A 57 4.53 7.54 -22.91
CA PRO A 57 3.80 6.27 -23.00
C PRO A 57 4.26 5.19 -22.00
N GLU A 58 5.48 5.34 -21.47
CA GLU A 58 6.07 4.42 -20.50
C GLU A 58 6.62 5.22 -19.32
N THR A 59 5.76 5.53 -18.36
CA THR A 59 6.16 6.21 -17.12
C THR A 59 6.29 5.20 -15.98
N LEU A 60 7.47 5.16 -15.35
CA LEU A 60 7.73 4.39 -14.15
C LEU A 60 7.89 5.32 -12.94
N LEU A 61 7.42 4.87 -11.78
CA LEU A 61 7.68 5.49 -10.49
C LEU A 61 8.72 4.67 -9.72
N THR A 62 9.78 5.32 -9.23
CA THR A 62 10.70 4.69 -8.29
C THR A 62 10.05 4.65 -6.91
N CYS A 63 10.03 3.46 -6.32
CA CYS A 63 9.32 3.16 -5.08
C CYS A 63 10.25 2.50 -4.08
N ARG A 64 9.93 2.64 -2.79
CA ARG A 64 10.58 1.87 -1.72
C ARG A 64 9.59 1.06 -0.92
N HIS A 65 9.96 -0.15 -0.53
CA HIS A 65 9.16 -1.02 0.33
C HIS A 65 9.99 -1.44 1.54
N ALA A 66 9.46 -1.16 2.73
CA ALA A 66 10.04 -1.59 3.99
C ALA A 66 9.49 -2.98 4.33
N THR A 67 10.36 -3.93 4.72
CA THR A 67 9.92 -5.28 5.06
C THR A 67 10.90 -5.99 5.98
N THR A 68 10.44 -7.06 6.63
CA THR A 68 11.31 -8.01 7.33
C THR A 68 11.14 -9.41 6.76
N THR A 69 12.25 -10.14 6.64
CA THR A 69 12.22 -11.57 6.29
C THR A 69 13.32 -12.32 7.03
N ASN A 70 13.18 -13.64 7.13
CA ASN A 70 14.15 -14.54 7.76
C ASN A 70 14.81 -15.52 6.76
N ASP A 71 14.70 -15.23 5.46
CA ASP A 71 15.25 -16.06 4.37
C ASP A 71 16.28 -15.33 3.49
N ASN A 72 16.85 -14.22 3.97
CA ASN A 72 17.80 -13.39 3.23
C ASN A 72 17.30 -13.00 1.82
N LEU A 73 16.03 -12.59 1.73
CA LEU A 73 15.34 -12.20 0.49
C LEU A 73 15.15 -13.34 -0.54
N TYR A 74 15.47 -14.60 -0.20
CA TYR A 74 15.37 -15.72 -1.15
C TYR A 74 13.98 -15.83 -1.78
N SER A 75 12.91 -15.73 -1.00
CA SER A 75 11.54 -15.77 -1.54
C SER A 75 11.26 -14.61 -2.49
N ILE A 76 11.68 -13.39 -2.14
CA ILE A 76 11.47 -12.20 -2.97
C ILE A 76 12.24 -12.32 -4.29
N ARG A 77 13.50 -12.81 -4.25
CA ARG A 77 14.31 -13.00 -5.46
C ARG A 77 13.71 -14.00 -6.44
N ASN A 78 13.11 -15.09 -5.93
CA ASN A 78 12.59 -16.15 -6.78
C ASN A 78 11.12 -15.98 -7.20
N LYS A 79 10.30 -15.35 -6.35
CA LYS A 79 8.85 -15.21 -6.57
C LYS A 79 8.43 -13.79 -6.92
N GLY A 80 9.32 -12.82 -6.76
CA GLY A 80 8.99 -11.40 -6.78
C GLY A 80 8.45 -10.90 -5.45
N LEU A 81 8.19 -9.59 -5.37
CA LEU A 81 7.41 -9.02 -4.28
C LEU A 81 5.94 -9.40 -4.51
N LEU A 82 5.43 -10.26 -3.63
CA LEU A 82 4.07 -10.79 -3.70
C LEU A 82 3.11 -9.88 -2.95
N ASN A 83 1.87 -9.78 -3.44
CA ASN A 83 0.77 -9.17 -2.71
C ASN A 83 0.42 -9.97 -1.44
N LEU A 84 -0.37 -9.38 -0.54
CA LEU A 84 -0.69 -10.00 0.74
C LEU A 84 -1.45 -11.32 0.60
N LYS A 85 -2.37 -11.43 -0.36
CA LYS A 85 -3.12 -12.67 -0.62
C LYS A 85 -2.17 -13.83 -0.91
N ARG A 86 -1.25 -13.65 -1.86
CA ARG A 86 -0.28 -14.66 -2.27
C ARG A 86 0.70 -14.97 -1.13
N MET A 87 1.10 -13.96 -0.36
CA MET A 87 1.95 -14.18 0.82
C MET A 87 1.28 -15.09 1.87
N LEU A 88 -0.04 -15.01 2.03
CA LEU A 88 -0.80 -15.80 2.99
C LEU A 88 -1.21 -17.19 2.46
N GLU A 89 -1.54 -17.31 1.17
CA GLU A 89 -2.06 -18.56 0.58
C GLU A 89 -0.97 -19.45 -0.05
N GLU A 90 0.12 -18.89 -0.57
CA GLU A 90 1.23 -19.68 -1.13
C GLU A 90 2.25 -20.05 -0.07
N GLU A 91 3.10 -21.05 -0.35
CA GLU A 91 4.22 -21.42 0.51
C GLU A 91 5.27 -20.29 0.53
N THR A 92 5.20 -19.44 1.54
CA THR A 92 6.13 -18.32 1.77
C THR A 92 6.67 -18.40 3.19
N THR A 93 7.68 -17.58 3.47
CA THR A 93 8.20 -17.41 4.82
C THR A 93 7.12 -17.00 5.83
N LEU A 94 6.17 -16.16 5.40
CA LEU A 94 5.06 -15.70 6.24
C LEU A 94 4.04 -16.82 6.48
N SER A 95 3.54 -17.48 5.44
CA SER A 95 2.54 -18.54 5.60
C SER A 95 3.10 -19.75 6.34
N THR A 96 4.37 -20.12 6.11
CA THR A 96 5.06 -21.18 6.86
C THR A 96 5.20 -20.83 8.34
N PHE A 97 5.51 -19.56 8.64
CA PHE A 97 5.51 -19.07 10.01
C PHE A 97 4.13 -19.21 10.65
N LEU A 98 3.09 -18.65 10.03
CA LEU A 98 1.71 -18.72 10.55
C LEU A 98 1.25 -20.18 10.76
N PHE A 99 1.56 -21.07 9.83
CA PHE A 99 1.23 -22.49 9.92
C PHE A 99 1.86 -23.16 11.14
N SER A 100 3.10 -22.80 11.51
CA SER A 100 3.75 -23.30 12.74
C SER A 100 3.05 -22.90 14.04
N TYR A 101 2.19 -21.88 13.99
CA TYR A 101 1.33 -21.44 15.09
C TYR A 101 -0.12 -21.94 14.93
N GLY A 102 -0.36 -22.86 14.00
CA GLY A 102 -1.68 -23.41 13.71
C GLY A 102 -2.61 -22.41 13.02
N ILE A 103 -2.06 -21.38 12.36
CA ILE A 103 -2.80 -20.34 11.64
C ILE A 103 -2.69 -20.59 10.14
N SER A 104 -3.82 -20.55 9.42
CA SER A 104 -3.86 -20.50 7.97
C SER A 104 -4.98 -19.56 7.54
N ILE A 105 -4.77 -18.79 6.47
CA ILE A 105 -5.74 -17.83 5.96
C ILE A 105 -6.01 -18.16 4.51
N ASN A 106 -7.27 -18.45 4.19
CA ASN A 106 -7.77 -18.61 2.83
C ASN A 106 -8.56 -17.35 2.49
N VAL A 107 -7.91 -16.45 1.75
CA VAL A 107 -8.48 -15.17 1.33
C VAL A 107 -9.60 -15.41 0.33
N SER A 108 -9.43 -16.37 -0.57
CA SER A 108 -10.42 -16.67 -1.61
C SER A 108 -11.75 -17.18 -1.04
N GLU A 109 -11.72 -17.99 0.01
CA GLU A 109 -12.90 -18.52 0.69
C GLU A 109 -13.34 -17.70 1.90
N LYS A 110 -12.67 -16.59 2.20
CA LYS A 110 -12.90 -15.75 3.39
C LYS A 110 -12.84 -16.53 4.70
N LYS A 111 -11.83 -17.38 4.86
CA LYS A 111 -11.64 -18.22 6.05
C LYS A 111 -10.34 -17.92 6.77
N PHE A 112 -10.46 -17.65 8.07
CA PHE A 112 -9.36 -17.67 9.02
C PHE A 112 -9.41 -19.02 9.75
N ILE A 113 -8.34 -19.80 9.66
CA ILE A 113 -8.24 -21.12 10.28
C ILE A 113 -7.24 -21.03 11.42
N TYR A 114 -7.68 -21.41 12.63
CA TYR A 114 -6.82 -21.41 13.80
C TYR A 114 -7.02 -22.68 14.62
N LYS A 115 -5.93 -23.45 14.84
CA LYS A 115 -5.94 -24.72 15.57
C LYS A 115 -7.05 -25.68 15.11
N ASN A 116 -7.19 -25.82 13.78
CA ASN A 116 -8.21 -26.62 13.10
C ASN A 116 -9.67 -26.13 13.24
N GLN A 117 -9.90 -24.96 13.84
CA GLN A 117 -11.21 -24.30 13.84
C GLN A 117 -11.28 -23.28 12.70
N VAL A 118 -12.44 -23.17 12.07
CA VAL A 118 -12.68 -22.27 10.93
C VAL A 118 -13.52 -21.09 11.39
N PHE A 119 -13.05 -19.88 11.13
CA PHE A 119 -13.72 -18.62 11.41
C PHE A 119 -13.92 -17.87 10.10
N PRO A 120 -15.10 -17.30 9.83
CA PRO A 120 -15.29 -16.46 8.66
C PRO A 120 -14.57 -15.13 8.84
N ILE A 121 -14.04 -14.58 7.74
CA ILE A 121 -13.52 -13.21 7.68
C ILE A 121 -14.63 -12.31 7.13
N TYR A 122 -15.05 -11.32 7.92
CA TYR A 122 -16.21 -10.47 7.61
C TYR A 122 -15.97 -9.03 8.06
N SER A 123 -16.73 -8.10 7.47
CA SER A 123 -16.79 -6.74 7.99
C SER A 123 -17.87 -6.64 9.05
N TYR A 124 -17.47 -6.20 10.25
CA TYR A 124 -18.40 -5.97 11.36
C TYR A 124 -19.45 -4.89 11.05
N ARG A 125 -19.16 -4.01 10.08
CA ARG A 125 -20.06 -2.90 9.70
C ARG A 125 -21.04 -3.26 8.58
N LYS A 126 -20.74 -4.29 7.78
CA LYS A 126 -21.48 -4.60 6.55
C LYS A 126 -22.18 -5.95 6.57
N ASN A 127 -21.67 -6.91 7.36
CA ASN A 127 -22.12 -8.29 7.30
C ASN A 127 -23.03 -8.66 8.48
N ASN A 128 -23.95 -9.59 8.24
CA ASN A 128 -24.64 -10.31 9.31
C ASN A 128 -23.72 -11.45 9.80
N ILE A 129 -23.15 -11.28 10.98
CA ILE A 129 -22.13 -12.17 11.54
C ILE A 129 -22.63 -13.62 11.63
N GLU A 130 -23.86 -13.83 12.11
CA GLU A 130 -24.43 -15.17 12.23
C GLU A 130 -24.54 -15.88 10.88
N GLU A 131 -24.91 -15.14 9.83
CA GLU A 131 -24.98 -15.69 8.48
C GLU A 131 -23.61 -16.07 7.94
N GLU A 132 -22.56 -15.29 8.22
CA GLU A 132 -21.20 -15.62 7.80
C GLU A 132 -20.72 -16.91 8.47
N TYR A 133 -21.01 -17.11 9.76
CA TYR A 133 -20.70 -18.36 10.47
C TYR A 133 -21.50 -19.56 9.94
N LYS A 134 -22.76 -19.35 9.52
CA LYS A 134 -23.54 -20.39 8.83
C LYS A 134 -22.92 -20.75 7.48
N ARG A 135 -22.52 -19.76 6.68
CA ARG A 135 -21.89 -19.96 5.36
C ARG A 135 -20.58 -20.73 5.44
N CYS A 136 -19.78 -20.53 6.49
CA CYS A 136 -18.52 -21.26 6.67
C CYS A 136 -18.65 -22.58 7.42
N ASN A 137 -19.88 -23.05 7.70
CA ASN A 137 -20.18 -24.26 8.48
C ASN A 137 -19.58 -24.25 9.90
N SER A 138 -19.56 -23.09 10.56
CA SER A 138 -19.02 -22.91 11.91
C SER A 138 -20.04 -22.31 12.88
N TYR A 139 -21.35 -22.44 12.59
CA TYR A 139 -22.38 -21.84 13.44
C TYR A 139 -22.43 -22.42 14.85
N ASP A 140 -22.25 -23.74 15.00
CA ASP A 140 -22.21 -24.40 16.31
C ASP A 140 -21.08 -23.81 17.20
N LEU A 141 -19.94 -23.48 16.59
CA LEU A 141 -18.83 -22.83 17.28
C LEU A 141 -19.22 -21.42 17.73
N TYR A 142 -19.87 -20.63 16.86
CA TYR A 142 -20.37 -19.29 17.19
C TYR A 142 -21.40 -19.31 18.33
N GLU A 143 -22.33 -20.27 18.33
CA GLU A 143 -23.34 -20.35 19.40
C GLU A 143 -22.72 -20.68 20.75
N THR A 144 -21.75 -21.59 20.77
CA THR A 144 -21.15 -22.16 21.99
C THR A 144 -19.95 -21.37 22.54
N ASN A 145 -19.33 -20.51 21.72
CA ASN A 145 -18.16 -19.73 22.14
C ASN A 145 -18.50 -18.25 22.42
N PRO A 146 -18.54 -17.81 23.70
CA PRO A 146 -18.90 -16.44 24.05
C PRO A 146 -17.90 -15.39 23.54
N THR A 147 -16.63 -15.74 23.32
CA THR A 147 -15.63 -14.84 22.73
C THR A 147 -16.06 -14.37 21.33
N LEU A 148 -16.76 -15.21 20.57
CA LEU A 148 -17.18 -14.87 19.21
C LEU A 148 -18.35 -13.90 19.18
N LYS A 149 -18.86 -13.50 20.35
CA LYS A 149 -19.88 -12.46 20.54
C LYS A 149 -19.28 -11.19 21.16
N ASP A 150 -17.95 -11.14 21.34
CA ASP A 150 -17.25 -9.99 21.89
C ASP A 150 -16.99 -8.93 20.81
N ASP A 151 -17.32 -7.68 21.11
CA ASP A 151 -17.16 -6.56 20.17
C ASP A 151 -15.70 -6.32 19.76
N TYR A 152 -14.73 -6.61 20.63
CA TYR A 152 -13.32 -6.43 20.29
C TYR A 152 -12.80 -7.53 19.37
N TYR A 153 -13.29 -8.77 19.52
CA TYR A 153 -13.04 -9.83 18.53
C TYR A 153 -13.57 -9.43 17.15
N HIS A 154 -14.78 -8.88 17.09
CA HIS A 154 -15.37 -8.40 15.84
C HIS A 154 -14.56 -7.27 15.20
N LYS A 155 -14.06 -6.31 16.00
CA LYS A 155 -13.15 -5.26 15.50
C LYS A 155 -11.84 -5.83 14.97
N ALA A 156 -11.26 -6.82 15.64
CA ALA A 156 -10.04 -7.48 15.17
C ALA A 156 -10.25 -8.20 13.82
N MET A 157 -11.40 -8.87 13.65
CA MET A 157 -11.76 -9.51 12.38
C MET A 157 -12.05 -8.47 11.27
N ASP A 158 -12.71 -7.35 11.60
CA ASP A 158 -12.97 -6.25 10.66
C ASP A 158 -11.65 -5.65 10.14
N LEU A 159 -10.63 -5.50 10.98
CA LEU A 159 -9.30 -5.03 10.53
C LEU A 159 -8.64 -6.00 9.54
N LEU A 160 -8.76 -7.32 9.76
CA LEU A 160 -8.28 -8.31 8.79
C LEU A 160 -9.10 -8.24 7.50
N TYR A 161 -10.42 -8.06 7.60
CA TYR A 161 -11.28 -7.90 6.44
C TYR A 161 -10.90 -6.67 5.61
N LEU A 162 -10.62 -5.53 6.26
CA LEU A 162 -10.25 -4.30 5.57
C LEU A 162 -8.98 -4.50 4.74
N LYS A 163 -7.91 -5.01 5.35
CA LYS A 163 -6.64 -5.28 4.64
C LYS A 163 -6.79 -6.27 3.48
N LEU A 164 -7.65 -7.28 3.61
CA LEU A 164 -7.77 -8.35 2.62
C LEU A 164 -8.77 -8.07 1.48
N TYR A 165 -9.83 -7.30 1.75
CA TYR A 165 -10.95 -7.14 0.81
C TYR A 165 -11.38 -5.69 0.56
N TYR A 166 -11.06 -4.76 1.46
CA TYR A 166 -11.30 -3.34 1.21
C TYR A 166 -10.10 -2.70 0.53
N ASP A 167 -8.89 -2.95 1.05
CA ASP A 167 -7.60 -2.56 0.48
C ASP A 167 -7.13 -3.54 -0.62
N ASP A 168 -7.96 -4.54 -0.97
CA ASP A 168 -7.72 -5.56 -2.00
C ASP A 168 -6.34 -6.27 -1.93
N CYS A 169 -5.74 -6.41 -0.74
CA CYS A 169 -4.39 -6.99 -0.59
C CYS A 169 -3.29 -6.22 -1.38
N GLU A 170 -3.48 -4.94 -1.66
CA GLU A 170 -2.50 -4.08 -2.32
C GLU A 170 -1.14 -4.06 -1.60
N THR A 171 -0.08 -3.70 -2.33
CA THR A 171 1.26 -3.54 -1.75
C THR A 171 1.52 -2.08 -1.49
N GLU A 172 1.57 -1.70 -0.21
CA GLU A 172 1.96 -0.35 0.20
C GLU A 172 3.46 -0.12 -0.03
N VAL A 173 3.78 1.01 -0.65
CA VAL A 173 5.13 1.48 -0.91
C VAL A 173 5.27 2.95 -0.58
N PHE A 174 6.49 3.37 -0.31
CA PHE A 174 6.88 4.77 -0.24
C PHE A 174 7.19 5.28 -1.65
N LEU A 175 6.74 6.50 -1.94
CA LEU A 175 7.11 7.23 -3.16
C LEU A 175 8.13 8.33 -2.88
N ASP A 176 8.17 8.83 -1.65
CA ASP A 176 9.12 9.83 -1.16
C ASP A 176 9.40 9.59 0.33
N GLY A 177 10.43 10.25 0.86
CA GLY A 177 10.85 10.14 2.25
C GLY A 177 12.33 9.81 2.39
N ASP A 178 12.96 10.37 3.42
CA ASP A 178 14.31 9.97 3.80
C ASP A 178 14.32 8.56 4.43
N LEU A 179 15.48 7.92 4.43
CA LEU A 179 15.63 6.55 4.93
C LEU A 179 15.26 6.43 6.42
N LYS A 180 15.46 7.49 7.22
CA LYS A 180 15.13 7.48 8.64
C LYS A 180 13.62 7.46 8.84
N LYS A 181 12.86 8.28 8.10
CA LYS A 181 11.39 8.28 8.13
C LYS A 181 10.82 6.94 7.70
N ILE A 182 11.37 6.33 6.64
CA ILE A 182 10.94 5.00 6.17
C ILE A 182 11.22 3.94 7.24
N TYR A 183 12.39 4.01 7.88
CA TYR A 183 12.75 3.12 8.98
C TYR A 183 11.84 3.26 10.20
N ASP A 184 11.48 4.50 10.55
CA ASP A 184 10.66 4.82 11.72
C ASP A 184 9.15 4.65 11.48
N TYR A 185 8.71 4.42 10.23
CA TYR A 185 7.31 4.47 9.80
C TYR A 185 6.39 3.57 10.64
N ASP A 186 6.81 2.35 10.98
CA ASP A 186 5.99 1.44 11.79
C ASP A 186 6.80 0.28 12.42
N SER A 187 6.06 -0.64 13.07
CA SER A 187 6.43 -1.98 13.54
C SER A 187 7.08 -2.87 12.49
N VAL A 188 6.99 -2.52 11.20
CA VAL A 188 7.58 -3.27 10.07
C VAL A 188 9.07 -3.55 10.24
N ARG A 189 9.80 -2.69 10.97
CA ARG A 189 11.21 -2.90 11.33
C ARG A 189 11.49 -4.13 12.21
N TYR A 190 10.46 -4.68 12.83
CA TYR A 190 10.55 -5.88 13.66
C TYR A 190 9.85 -7.08 13.05
N SER A 191 8.72 -6.87 12.36
CA SER A 191 7.89 -7.94 11.80
C SER A 191 6.90 -7.42 10.76
N PRO A 192 6.40 -8.25 9.81
CA PRO A 192 5.35 -7.85 8.88
C PRO A 192 4.10 -7.34 9.62
N GLU A 193 3.56 -6.20 9.21
CA GLU A 193 2.44 -5.52 9.88
C GLU A 193 1.21 -6.43 10.05
N ILE A 194 0.93 -7.31 9.06
CA ILE A 194 -0.19 -8.25 9.12
C ILE A 194 -0.14 -9.19 10.34
N LEU A 195 1.05 -9.45 10.90
CA LEU A 195 1.17 -10.25 12.11
C LEU A 195 0.50 -9.57 13.31
N ASN A 196 0.54 -8.24 13.41
CA ASN A 196 -0.18 -7.49 14.44
C ASN A 196 -1.71 -7.66 14.29
N THR A 197 -2.22 -7.61 13.05
CA THR A 197 -3.65 -7.84 12.78
C THR A 197 -4.08 -9.26 13.16
N ILE A 198 -3.31 -10.27 12.78
CA ILE A 198 -3.59 -11.68 13.09
C ILE A 198 -3.48 -11.94 14.59
N GLU A 199 -2.46 -11.40 15.24
CA GLU A 199 -2.25 -11.54 16.68
C GLU A 199 -3.42 -10.99 17.48
N ASN A 200 -4.00 -9.86 17.07
CA ASN A 200 -5.18 -9.31 17.73
C ASN A 200 -6.37 -10.28 17.69
N ILE A 201 -6.55 -11.05 16.61
CA ILE A 201 -7.58 -12.09 16.54
C ILE A 201 -7.25 -13.25 17.50
N VAL A 202 -6.02 -13.77 17.42
CA VAL A 202 -5.57 -14.92 18.21
C VAL A 202 -5.59 -14.61 19.72
N LYS A 203 -5.31 -13.37 20.11
CA LYS A 203 -5.41 -12.90 21.49
C LYS A 203 -6.81 -13.10 22.07
N TYR A 204 -7.87 -12.87 21.31
CA TYR A 204 -9.23 -13.13 21.81
C TYR A 204 -9.54 -14.63 21.87
N LEU A 205 -9.06 -15.40 20.90
CA LEU A 205 -9.32 -16.84 20.83
C LEU A 205 -8.61 -17.62 21.95
N ASP A 206 -7.36 -17.28 22.25
CA ASP A 206 -6.49 -18.09 23.14
C ASP A 206 -5.79 -17.30 24.26
N ASN A 207 -6.13 -16.00 24.43
CA ASN A 207 -5.53 -15.14 25.44
C ASN A 207 -3.99 -15.12 25.41
N VAL A 208 -3.41 -15.11 24.21
CA VAL A 208 -1.96 -15.03 24.04
C VAL A 208 -1.41 -13.67 24.50
N PRO A 209 -0.14 -13.60 24.94
CA PRO A 209 0.50 -12.33 25.31
C PRO A 209 0.53 -11.33 24.14
N LEU A 210 0.63 -10.04 24.48
CA LEU A 210 0.91 -8.99 23.49
C LEU A 210 2.25 -9.28 22.79
N PHE A 211 2.33 -8.97 21.50
CA PHE A 211 3.49 -9.17 20.64
C PHE A 211 3.90 -10.64 20.45
N TYR A 212 3.07 -11.61 20.82
CA TYR A 212 3.38 -13.04 20.72
C TYR A 212 3.91 -13.48 19.34
N LEU A 213 3.23 -13.12 18.25
CA LEU A 213 3.65 -13.45 16.89
C LEU A 213 4.78 -12.54 16.42
N GLN A 214 4.69 -11.24 16.72
CA GLN A 214 5.66 -10.23 16.28
C GLN A 214 7.06 -10.50 16.89
N ASP A 215 7.14 -10.73 18.20
CA ASP A 215 8.37 -11.11 18.90
C ASP A 215 8.94 -12.42 18.37
N SER A 216 8.07 -13.40 18.12
CA SER A 216 8.49 -14.70 17.64
C SER A 216 9.10 -14.60 16.24
N TRP A 217 8.53 -13.75 15.38
CA TRP A 217 9.09 -13.44 14.08
C TRP A 217 10.46 -12.75 14.20
N ALA A 218 10.54 -11.68 15.00
CA ALA A 218 11.77 -10.92 15.22
C ALA A 218 12.91 -11.78 15.80
N LYS A 219 12.58 -12.81 16.59
CA LYS A 219 13.55 -13.72 17.21
C LYS A 219 14.06 -14.83 16.28
N LYS A 220 13.46 -15.04 15.11
CA LYS A 220 13.95 -16.04 14.14
C LYS A 220 15.40 -15.80 13.75
N GLU A 221 16.10 -16.89 13.42
CA GLU A 221 17.44 -16.80 12.84
C GLU A 221 17.38 -16.05 11.51
N ASN A 222 18.42 -15.25 11.23
CA ASN A 222 18.52 -14.43 10.02
C ASN A 222 17.36 -13.44 9.78
N CYS A 223 16.60 -13.10 10.82
CA CYS A 223 15.56 -12.08 10.70
C CYS A 223 16.21 -10.71 10.49
N LYS A 224 16.01 -10.16 9.29
CA LYS A 224 16.59 -8.91 8.83
C LYS A 224 15.50 -7.97 8.33
N TYR A 225 15.70 -6.69 8.59
CA TYR A 225 14.91 -5.62 7.99
C TYR A 225 15.58 -5.13 6.72
N TYR A 226 14.74 -4.81 5.73
CA TYR A 226 15.16 -4.32 4.44
C TYR A 226 14.35 -3.10 4.03
N ILE A 227 15.03 -2.14 3.41
CA ILE A 227 14.38 -1.18 2.51
C ILE A 227 14.76 -1.60 1.10
N LEU A 228 13.74 -2.00 0.35
CA LEU A 228 13.84 -2.44 -1.04
C LEU A 228 13.45 -1.29 -1.96
N GLU A 229 14.11 -1.14 -3.11
CA GLU A 229 13.82 -0.11 -4.11
C GLU A 229 13.65 -0.71 -5.49
N PHE A 230 12.64 -0.25 -6.23
CA PHE A 230 12.32 -0.76 -7.57
C PHE A 230 11.45 0.24 -8.33
N ASP A 231 11.38 0.07 -9.65
CA ASP A 231 10.60 0.93 -10.54
C ASP A 231 9.34 0.20 -11.01
N VAL A 232 8.19 0.87 -10.97
CA VAL A 232 6.87 0.29 -11.28
C VAL A 232 6.13 1.19 -12.28
N PRO A 233 5.47 0.64 -13.32
CA PRO A 233 4.61 1.43 -14.19
C PRO A 233 3.53 2.17 -13.40
N ILE A 234 3.28 3.43 -13.75
CA ILE A 234 2.28 4.24 -13.04
C ILE A 234 0.88 3.61 -13.09
N ASP A 235 0.52 2.93 -14.19
CA ASP A 235 -0.77 2.22 -14.33
C ASP A 235 -0.99 1.09 -13.32
N CYS A 236 0.06 0.67 -12.61
CA CYS A 236 -0.05 -0.33 -11.54
C CYS A 236 -0.48 0.28 -10.20
N PHE A 237 -0.57 1.60 -10.05
CA PHE A 237 -0.95 2.25 -8.79
C PHE A 237 -2.45 2.46 -8.69
N VAL A 238 -3.06 2.00 -7.60
CA VAL A 238 -4.49 2.23 -7.34
C VAL A 238 -4.78 3.73 -7.22
N ASN A 239 -3.85 4.50 -6.61
CA ASN A 239 -3.98 5.94 -6.38
C ASN A 239 -3.96 6.78 -7.67
N SER A 240 -3.46 6.25 -8.78
CA SER A 240 -3.44 6.93 -10.08
C SER A 240 -4.55 6.45 -11.01
N THR A 241 -5.57 5.79 -10.47
CA THR A 241 -6.75 5.34 -11.20
C THR A 241 -8.02 5.93 -10.60
N ILE A 242 -9.13 5.74 -11.30
CA ILE A 242 -10.47 6.11 -10.84
C ILE A 242 -10.92 5.40 -9.55
N HIS A 243 -10.20 4.34 -9.16
CA HIS A 243 -10.43 3.59 -7.93
C HIS A 243 -9.57 4.09 -6.76
N SER A 244 -8.86 5.22 -6.92
CA SER A 244 -8.15 5.86 -5.82
C SER A 244 -9.09 6.10 -4.64
N THR A 245 -8.74 5.55 -3.49
CA THR A 245 -9.48 5.78 -2.24
C THR A 245 -9.33 7.22 -1.72
N PHE A 246 -8.42 7.99 -2.32
CA PHE A 246 -8.05 9.34 -1.91
C PHE A 246 -8.77 10.44 -2.69
N ASP A 247 -9.23 10.19 -3.91
CA ASP A 247 -9.81 11.24 -4.76
C ASP A 247 -11.26 10.87 -5.10
N ARG A 248 -12.21 11.19 -4.21
CA ARG A 248 -13.64 11.12 -4.58
C ARG A 248 -13.92 12.16 -5.67
N PHE A 249 -14.97 11.97 -6.47
CA PHE A 249 -15.31 12.94 -7.52
C PHE A 249 -15.35 14.39 -7.00
N GLY A 250 -15.97 14.64 -5.83
CA GLY A 250 -16.01 15.97 -5.22
C GLY A 250 -14.66 16.58 -4.81
N GLU A 251 -13.58 15.79 -4.76
CA GLU A 251 -12.22 16.27 -4.47
C GLU A 251 -11.46 16.68 -5.74
N ILE A 252 -11.91 16.20 -6.91
CA ILE A 252 -11.31 16.52 -8.21
C ILE A 252 -12.29 17.17 -9.19
N SER A 253 -13.52 17.48 -8.76
CA SER A 253 -14.64 17.87 -9.62
C SER A 253 -14.29 19.06 -10.49
N ASP A 254 -13.71 20.10 -9.90
CA ASP A 254 -13.40 21.34 -10.63
C ASP A 254 -12.34 21.09 -11.73
N ILE A 255 -11.41 20.17 -11.48
CA ILE A 255 -10.40 19.76 -12.46
C ILE A 255 -11.04 18.85 -13.51
N ALA A 256 -11.86 17.88 -13.11
CA ALA A 256 -12.55 16.99 -14.05
C ALA A 256 -13.46 17.78 -15.01
N GLU A 257 -14.20 18.75 -14.48
CA GLU A 257 -15.08 19.65 -15.23
C GLU A 257 -14.29 20.55 -16.20
N LEU A 258 -13.09 21.01 -15.84
CA LEU A 258 -12.18 21.73 -16.75
C LEU A 258 -11.87 20.92 -18.02
N PHE A 259 -11.80 19.59 -17.90
CA PHE A 259 -11.57 18.67 -19.03
C PHE A 259 -12.86 18.12 -19.64
N GLY A 260 -14.02 18.65 -19.25
CA GLY A 260 -15.34 18.29 -19.80
C GLY A 260 -15.91 16.98 -19.25
N TYR A 261 -15.37 16.45 -18.16
CA TYR A 261 -15.89 15.27 -17.51
C TYR A 261 -17.00 15.59 -16.53
N THR A 262 -17.96 14.67 -16.42
CA THR A 262 -19.08 14.72 -15.49
C THR A 262 -18.94 13.68 -14.38
N GLU A 263 -19.64 13.88 -13.27
CA GLU A 263 -19.72 12.89 -12.17
C GLU A 263 -20.15 11.51 -12.68
N TRP A 264 -21.13 11.46 -13.57
CA TRP A 264 -21.60 10.19 -14.14
C TRP A 264 -20.49 9.46 -14.92
N GLN A 265 -19.68 10.18 -15.71
CA GLN A 265 -18.55 9.56 -16.40
C GLN A 265 -17.47 9.06 -15.45
N TYR A 266 -17.30 9.75 -14.31
CA TYR A 266 -16.44 9.27 -13.24
C TYR A 266 -17.00 7.99 -12.61
N GLU A 267 -18.27 7.98 -12.21
CA GLU A 267 -18.90 6.82 -11.56
C GLU A 267 -18.92 5.57 -12.46
N ASP A 268 -19.12 5.75 -13.77
CA ASP A 268 -19.18 4.65 -14.74
C ASP A 268 -17.79 4.20 -15.25
N GLY A 269 -16.68 4.77 -14.78
CA GLY A 269 -15.35 4.33 -15.22
C GLY A 269 -14.96 4.78 -16.63
N LEU A 270 -15.53 5.89 -17.11
CA LEU A 270 -15.39 6.35 -18.50
C LEU A 270 -14.28 7.38 -18.73
N ILE A 271 -13.62 7.83 -17.66
CA ILE A 271 -12.47 8.75 -17.72
C ILE A 271 -11.21 7.92 -17.95
N ASP A 272 -10.40 8.29 -18.94
CA ASP A 272 -9.18 7.56 -19.29
C ASP A 272 -8.13 7.63 -18.17
N ASN A 273 -7.41 6.53 -17.93
CA ASN A 273 -6.36 6.48 -16.89
C ASN A 273 -5.23 7.50 -17.11
N THR A 274 -4.99 7.94 -18.34
CA THR A 274 -4.03 9.00 -18.66
C THR A 274 -4.32 10.27 -17.86
N PHE A 275 -5.60 10.62 -17.71
CA PHE A 275 -6.04 11.76 -16.91
C PHE A 275 -5.60 11.63 -15.45
N PHE A 276 -5.89 10.49 -14.82
CA PHE A 276 -5.57 10.24 -13.42
C PHE A 276 -4.07 10.11 -13.18
N ASN A 277 -3.33 9.46 -14.07
CA ASN A 277 -1.88 9.36 -14.01
C ASN A 277 -1.21 10.74 -14.05
N ASN A 278 -1.62 11.58 -14.99
CA ASN A 278 -1.10 12.93 -15.12
C ASN A 278 -1.48 13.80 -13.92
N LEU A 279 -2.73 13.69 -13.43
CA LEU A 279 -3.16 14.40 -12.22
C LEU A 279 -2.35 13.97 -10.99
N PHE A 280 -2.11 12.66 -10.84
CA PHE A 280 -1.32 12.10 -9.76
C PHE A 280 0.12 12.64 -9.76
N ILE A 281 0.78 12.62 -10.94
CA ILE A 281 2.15 13.15 -11.10
C ILE A 281 2.19 14.64 -10.82
N LEU A 282 1.22 15.40 -11.35
CA LEU A 282 1.13 16.84 -11.15
C LEU A 282 1.00 17.19 -9.67
N LYS A 283 0.04 16.59 -8.96
CA LYS A 283 -0.17 16.79 -7.52
C LYS A 283 1.11 16.50 -6.73
N ASN A 284 1.75 15.35 -6.97
CA ASN A 284 2.95 14.96 -6.23
C ASN A 284 4.15 15.87 -6.48
N LEU A 285 4.37 16.29 -7.74
CA LEU A 285 5.45 17.23 -8.07
C LEU A 285 5.20 18.60 -7.44
N ILE A 286 3.96 19.09 -7.45
CA ILE A 286 3.63 20.38 -6.83
C ILE A 286 3.80 20.32 -5.31
N SER A 287 3.29 19.29 -4.64
CA SER A 287 3.52 19.09 -3.20
C SER A 287 5.02 19.10 -2.88
N LYS A 288 5.83 18.45 -3.71
CA LYS A 288 7.29 18.45 -3.54
C LYS A 288 7.92 19.83 -3.75
N ILE A 289 7.40 20.65 -4.67
CA ILE A 289 7.87 22.02 -4.90
C ILE A 289 7.56 22.93 -3.70
N ILE A 290 6.37 22.80 -3.10
CA ILE A 290 5.86 23.75 -2.11
C ILE A 290 6.17 23.33 -0.68
N GLU A 291 5.98 22.05 -0.39
CA GLU A 291 5.94 21.51 0.97
C GLU A 291 7.18 20.66 1.29
N ASP A 292 8.05 20.44 0.29
CA ASP A 292 9.25 19.58 0.37
C ASP A 292 8.95 18.09 0.64
N TYR A 293 7.68 17.68 0.44
CA TYR A 293 7.26 16.28 0.48
C TYR A 293 6.26 15.97 -0.65
N ALA A 294 6.38 14.80 -1.27
CA ALA A 294 5.32 14.22 -2.11
C ALA A 294 4.35 13.41 -1.24
N HIS A 295 3.17 13.02 -1.76
CA HIS A 295 2.34 12.04 -1.05
C HIS A 295 3.21 10.81 -0.78
N THR A 296 3.52 10.56 0.50
CA THR A 296 4.64 9.70 0.87
C THR A 296 4.40 8.23 0.58
N PHE A 297 3.15 7.87 0.26
CA PHE A 297 2.71 6.49 0.04
C PHE A 297 2.06 6.30 -1.33
N GLY A 298 2.25 5.12 -1.88
CA GLY A 298 1.52 4.60 -3.03
C GLY A 298 1.05 3.18 -2.74
N GLN A 299 -0.02 2.78 -3.42
CA GLN A 299 -0.62 1.45 -3.34
C GLN A 299 -0.51 0.78 -4.70
N ILE A 300 0.30 -0.28 -4.77
CA ILE A 300 0.43 -1.07 -5.99
C ILE A 300 -0.70 -2.11 -6.02
N ALA A 301 -1.45 -2.14 -7.12
CA ALA A 301 -2.58 -3.02 -7.32
C ALA A 301 -2.21 -4.49 -7.13
N SER A 302 -3.13 -5.25 -6.52
CA SER A 302 -2.95 -6.64 -6.15
C SER A 302 -2.62 -7.56 -7.33
N SER A 303 -3.02 -7.21 -8.55
CA SER A 303 -2.69 -7.95 -9.77
C SER A 303 -1.22 -7.82 -10.20
N THR A 304 -0.48 -6.85 -9.66
CA THR A 304 0.90 -6.56 -10.02
C THR A 304 1.88 -7.39 -9.20
N ILE A 305 2.85 -8.02 -9.87
CA ILE A 305 3.96 -8.75 -9.22
C ILE A 305 5.25 -8.05 -9.61
N ILE A 306 6.03 -7.61 -8.61
CA ILE A 306 7.32 -6.97 -8.87
C ILE A 306 8.39 -8.04 -9.03
N ASP A 307 9.04 -8.07 -10.19
CA ASP A 307 10.11 -9.00 -10.48
C ASP A 307 11.26 -8.89 -9.45
N GLY A 308 11.55 -10.01 -8.79
CA GLY A 308 12.58 -10.12 -7.77
C GLY A 308 13.98 -9.74 -8.26
N HIS A 309 14.25 -9.83 -9.56
CA HIS A 309 15.53 -9.45 -10.15
C HIS A 309 15.67 -7.93 -10.36
N LYS A 310 14.56 -7.19 -10.37
CA LYS A 310 14.55 -5.72 -10.53
C LYS A 310 14.64 -4.96 -9.21
N ILE A 311 14.54 -5.67 -8.09
CA ILE A 311 14.55 -5.09 -6.74
C ILE A 311 15.98 -4.83 -6.28
N ARG A 312 16.28 -3.63 -5.81
CA ARG A 312 17.56 -3.23 -5.20
C ARG A 312 17.42 -3.19 -3.68
N THR A 313 18.44 -3.63 -2.95
CA THR A 313 18.48 -3.47 -1.49
C THR A 313 19.17 -2.15 -1.18
N ILE A 314 18.49 -1.25 -0.47
CA ILE A 314 19.03 0.06 -0.06
C ILE A 314 19.53 0.01 1.39
N ILE A 315 18.75 -0.63 2.26
CA ILE A 315 19.13 -0.90 3.66
C ILE A 315 18.97 -2.38 3.93
N GLU A 316 19.90 -2.92 4.72
CA GLU A 316 19.84 -4.25 5.33
C GLU A 316 20.46 -4.16 6.72
N HIS A 317 19.75 -4.64 7.75
CA HIS A 317 20.35 -4.88 9.06
C HIS A 317 19.63 -6.00 9.80
N ASP A 318 20.32 -6.59 10.77
CA ASP A 318 19.72 -7.59 11.65
C ASP A 318 18.70 -6.92 12.57
N VAL A 319 17.51 -7.53 12.70
CA VAL A 319 16.45 -7.04 13.59
C VAL A 319 16.88 -7.09 15.07
N LYS A 320 17.84 -7.96 15.40
CA LYS A 320 18.38 -8.13 16.75
C LYS A 320 19.44 -7.10 17.13
N GLU A 321 20.06 -6.44 16.16
CA GLU A 321 21.03 -5.39 16.42
C GLU A 321 20.26 -4.06 16.60
N LYS A 322 20.43 -3.43 17.76
CA LYS A 322 19.93 -2.08 17.99
C LYS A 322 20.71 -1.11 17.11
N THR A 323 20.04 -0.65 16.05
CA THR A 323 20.13 0.64 15.34
C THR A 323 21.41 0.99 14.56
N LEU A 324 21.20 1.36 13.28
CA LEU A 324 22.14 2.09 12.40
C LEU A 324 22.36 3.56 12.82
N TYR A 325 21.60 4.04 13.81
CA TYR A 325 21.46 5.46 14.16
C TYR A 325 21.47 5.74 15.68
N ASP A 326 22.08 4.84 16.48
CA ASP A 326 22.40 5.15 17.88
C ASP A 326 23.54 6.18 18.00
#